data_AF-A0A941YF68-F1
#
_entry.id   AF-A0A941YF68-F1
#
_cell.length_a   1.000
_cell.length_b   1.000
_cell.length_c   1.000
_cell.angle_alpha   90.00
_cell.angle_beta   90.00
_cell.angle_gamma   90.00
#
_symmetry.space_group_name_H-M   'P 1'
#
loop_
_entity.id
_entity.type
_entity.pdbx_description
1 polymer ?
#
loop_
_entity_poly.entity_id
_entity_poly.type
_entity_poly.pdbx_seq_one_letter_code
_entity_poly.pdbx_strand_id
1 'polypeptide(L)'
;MKCPRCRGMAPDGAQFCPNCGNDLRLFQQSPAQKQQVPVREQMRKASMAAAPAGYFQAQSAASAVMPAPAKKKLKVGWIIAGVAALMLIAFGFVATKLLAKSATNDPSKVLAKQGATSGPMLQVTGKEAPVLGQTAKVPTEMPDDVLRWLQHLERIEKQRGKLARQGLSDLMVMAQSAQFGTDLDSLKSLATGDPDAPDPTPAADKIAESNVGTKKAWSDLRVDFDSYPPPAECQTIANSYGHALDETGAMITDINDAIAQSKDDVNAALKKLYGMQHTSGDIDKFGSETDDKVKAICEKYNKRKWFSISSDFGNSNIFQSLGGLH
;
A
#
# COMPACT_ATOMS: atom_id res chain seq x y z
N MET A 1 11.05 32.38 26.07
CA MET A 1 11.02 31.33 25.00
C MET A 1 10.90 31.92 23.58
N LYS A 2 11.27 31.22 22.48
CA LYS A 2 11.04 31.69 21.09
C LYS A 2 9.73 31.13 20.52
N CYS A 3 8.91 31.97 19.89
CA CYS A 3 7.66 31.53 19.26
C CYS A 3 7.96 30.64 18.03
N PRO A 4 7.34 29.45 17.88
CA PRO A 4 7.60 28.56 16.75
C PRO A 4 7.10 29.15 15.41
N ARG A 5 6.12 30.07 15.46
CA ARG A 5 5.52 30.65 14.25
C ARG A 5 6.30 31.85 13.70
N CYS A 6 6.68 32.81 14.55
CA CYS A 6 7.33 34.05 14.11
C CYS A 6 8.77 34.21 14.58
N ARG A 7 9.31 33.27 15.37
CA ARG A 7 10.65 33.29 15.98
C ARG A 7 10.94 34.47 16.93
N GLY A 8 9.97 35.35 17.18
CA GLY A 8 10.08 36.42 18.17
C GLY A 8 10.23 35.89 19.59
N MET A 9 10.92 36.64 20.44
CA MET A 9 11.01 36.33 21.87
C MET A 9 9.65 36.59 22.54
N ALA A 10 9.14 35.57 23.22
CA ALA A 10 8.00 35.68 24.10
C ALA A 10 8.49 35.63 25.57
N PRO A 11 7.96 36.49 26.45
CA PRO A 11 8.25 36.43 27.87
C PRO A 11 7.80 35.09 28.45
N ASP A 12 8.51 34.59 29.46
CA ASP A 12 8.20 33.29 30.05
C ASP A 12 6.84 33.33 30.75
N GLY A 13 6.02 32.29 30.55
CA GLY A 13 4.63 32.24 31.04
C GLY A 13 3.59 32.92 30.13
N ALA A 14 3.98 33.51 28.99
CA ALA A 14 3.01 34.11 28.07
C ALA A 14 2.11 33.05 27.41
N GLN A 15 0.79 33.24 27.51
CA GLN A 15 -0.19 32.35 26.87
C GLN A 15 -0.26 32.55 25.35
N PHE A 16 0.04 33.76 24.87
CA PHE A 16 0.03 34.12 23.45
C PHE A 16 1.31 34.86 23.08
N CYS A 17 1.78 34.66 21.85
CA CYS A 17 2.94 35.40 21.35
C CYS A 17 2.56 36.88 21.11
N PRO A 18 3.27 37.85 21.71
CA PRO A 18 2.97 39.28 21.54
C PRO A 18 3.20 39.78 20.11
N ASN A 19 3.98 39.05 19.31
CA ASN A 19 4.35 39.48 17.96
C ASN A 19 3.43 38.93 16.87
N CYS A 20 2.71 37.81 17.11
CA CYS A 20 1.89 37.16 16.08
C CYS A 20 0.59 36.52 16.57
N GLY A 21 0.27 36.62 17.88
CA GLY A 21 -0.97 36.09 18.45
C GLY A 21 -1.04 34.56 18.58
N ASN A 22 0.02 33.82 18.22
CA ASN A 22 0.02 32.35 18.29
C ASN A 22 -0.12 31.86 19.74
N ASP A 23 -1.00 30.89 19.98
CA ASP A 23 -1.17 30.24 21.30
C ASP A 23 0.08 29.43 21.67
N LEU A 24 0.68 29.75 22.81
CA LEU A 24 1.90 29.12 23.31
C LEU A 24 1.61 28.05 24.37
N ARG A 25 0.36 27.90 24.83
CA ARG A 25 -0.02 26.93 25.88
C ARG A 25 0.21 25.49 25.46
N LEU A 26 0.05 25.20 24.16
CA LEU A 26 0.31 23.87 23.58
C LEU A 26 1.78 23.45 23.71
N PHE A 27 2.70 24.42 23.84
CA PHE A 27 4.15 24.18 23.92
C PHE A 27 4.71 24.32 25.34
N GLN A 28 3.86 24.68 26.31
CA GLN A 28 4.24 24.91 27.71
C GLN A 28 3.94 23.70 28.60
N GLN A 29 3.87 22.50 28.00
CA GLN A 29 3.90 21.24 28.76
C GLN A 29 5.28 21.12 29.42
N SER A 30 5.31 21.45 30.71
CA SER A 30 6.51 21.64 31.52
C SER A 30 7.42 20.41 31.53
N PRO A 31 8.74 20.58 31.33
CA PRO A 31 9.72 19.55 31.65
C PRO A 31 10.11 19.67 33.13
N ALA A 32 9.29 19.17 34.06
CA ALA A 32 9.73 18.97 35.46
C ALA A 32 8.72 18.15 36.29
N GLN A 33 8.59 16.86 36.00
CA GLN A 33 8.29 15.91 37.08
C GLN A 33 9.02 14.60 36.82
N LYS A 34 10.27 14.51 37.32
CA LYS A 34 10.95 13.24 37.56
C LYS A 34 10.15 12.46 38.59
N GLN A 35 9.12 11.73 38.17
CA GLN A 35 8.50 10.69 38.97
C GLN A 35 9.26 9.39 38.67
N GLN A 36 10.39 9.21 39.36
CA GLN A 36 10.97 7.89 39.53
C GLN A 36 10.04 7.11 40.47
N VAL A 37 9.05 6.43 39.90
CA VAL A 37 8.35 5.34 40.59
C VAL A 37 8.87 4.05 39.98
N PRO A 38 9.41 3.10 40.76
CA PRO A 38 9.88 1.83 40.21
C PRO A 38 8.68 1.04 39.70
N VAL A 39 8.55 0.94 38.37
CA VAL A 39 7.55 0.15 37.63
C VAL A 39 7.45 -1.30 38.14
N ARG A 40 8.50 -1.80 38.79
CA ARG A 40 8.58 -3.15 39.37
C ARG A 40 7.68 -3.37 40.60
N GLU A 41 7.35 -2.33 41.36
CA GLU A 41 6.49 -2.44 42.56
C GLU A 41 4.99 -2.42 42.19
N GLN A 42 4.61 -1.66 41.14
CA GLN A 42 3.22 -1.54 40.68
C GLN A 42 2.74 -2.80 39.96
N MET A 43 3.59 -3.48 39.19
CA MET A 43 3.23 -4.76 38.58
C MET A 43 3.05 -5.89 39.61
N ARG A 44 3.70 -5.81 40.78
CA ARG A 44 3.58 -6.81 41.85
C ARG A 44 2.30 -6.65 42.69
N LYS A 45 1.75 -5.43 42.80
CA LYS A 45 0.45 -5.21 43.47
C LYS A 45 -0.75 -5.51 42.56
N ALA A 46 -0.60 -5.37 41.24
CA ALA A 46 -1.66 -5.71 40.29
C ALA A 46 -1.85 -7.24 40.11
N SER A 47 -0.83 -8.06 40.38
CA SER A 47 -0.94 -9.53 40.28
C SER A 47 -1.49 -10.23 41.54
N MET A 48 -1.71 -9.49 42.64
CA MET A 48 -2.24 -10.06 43.90
C MET A 48 -3.71 -9.70 44.18
N ALA A 49 -4.38 -8.94 43.33
CA ALA A 49 -5.75 -8.48 43.53
C ALA A 49 -6.68 -8.87 42.37
N ALA A 50 -6.72 -10.16 42.02
CA ALA A 50 -7.79 -10.72 41.19
C ALA A 50 -7.85 -12.25 41.36
N ALA A 51 -8.40 -12.70 42.49
CA ALA A 51 -8.96 -14.05 42.60
C ALA A 51 -10.48 -13.91 42.64
N PRO A 52 -11.22 -14.24 41.58
CA PRO A 52 -12.63 -14.55 41.70
C PRO A 52 -12.77 -15.95 42.31
N ALA A 53 -13.57 -15.99 43.38
CA ALA A 53 -14.09 -17.20 43.97
C ALA A 53 -15.00 -17.94 42.97
N GLY A 54 -14.94 -19.27 42.99
CA GLY A 54 -16.06 -20.10 42.58
C GLY A 54 -15.76 -21.14 41.51
N TYR A 55 -15.77 -22.40 41.97
CA TYR A 55 -16.06 -23.63 41.23
C TYR A 55 -15.07 -24.04 40.14
N PHE A 56 -14.10 -24.89 40.49
CA PHE A 56 -13.94 -26.16 39.79
C PHE A 56 -13.28 -27.21 40.67
N GLN A 57 -13.70 -28.43 40.39
CA GLN A 57 -13.73 -29.62 41.21
C GLN A 57 -12.36 -30.32 41.25
N ALA A 58 -12.03 -30.87 42.41
CA ALA A 58 -10.80 -31.59 42.67
C ALA A 58 -10.65 -32.83 41.76
N GLN A 59 -9.53 -32.93 41.06
CA GLN A 59 -8.90 -34.20 40.72
C GLN A 59 -7.42 -34.13 41.07
N SER A 60 -7.11 -34.82 42.16
CA SER A 60 -5.79 -35.19 42.62
C SER A 60 -5.17 -36.21 41.65
N ALA A 61 -4.06 -35.85 41.01
CA ALA A 61 -3.14 -36.81 40.41
C ALA A 61 -1.70 -36.33 40.63
N ALA A 62 -0.88 -37.29 41.05
CA ALA A 62 0.45 -37.13 41.58
C ALA A 62 1.45 -36.48 40.61
N SER A 63 2.40 -35.75 41.19
CA SER A 63 3.59 -35.23 40.52
C SER A 63 4.42 -36.38 39.95
N ALA A 64 4.57 -36.43 38.62
CA ALA A 64 5.64 -37.16 37.97
C ALA A 64 6.73 -36.17 37.54
N VAL A 65 7.88 -36.29 38.19
CA VAL A 65 9.14 -35.61 37.84
C VAL A 65 9.57 -36.10 36.46
N MET A 66 9.56 -35.22 35.45
CA MET A 66 10.15 -35.53 34.16
C MET A 66 11.67 -35.24 34.17
N PRO A 67 12.52 -36.18 33.71
CA PRO A 67 13.95 -35.94 33.57
C PRO A 67 14.27 -35.06 32.36
N ALA A 68 15.30 -34.23 32.52
CA ALA A 68 15.82 -33.32 31.50
C ALA A 68 16.30 -34.07 30.23
N PRO A 69 16.05 -33.55 29.01
CA PRO A 69 16.55 -34.18 27.80
C PRO A 69 18.06 -33.95 27.63
N ALA A 70 18.79 -35.05 27.44
CA ALA A 70 20.22 -35.07 27.15
C ALA A 70 20.52 -34.49 25.75
N LYS A 71 21.48 -33.56 25.69
CA LYS A 71 21.99 -32.95 24.45
C LYS A 71 22.71 -33.99 23.58
N LYS A 72 22.13 -34.36 22.43
CA LYS A 72 22.83 -35.14 21.40
C LYS A 72 23.58 -34.20 20.46
N LYS A 73 24.91 -34.35 20.39
CA LYS A 73 25.76 -33.72 19.38
C LYS A 73 25.53 -34.40 18.03
N LEU A 74 24.89 -33.71 17.09
CA LEU A 74 24.77 -34.15 15.70
C LEU A 74 25.99 -33.67 14.91
N LYS A 75 26.68 -34.62 14.27
CA LYS A 75 27.80 -34.37 13.37
C LYS A 75 27.25 -33.80 12.06
N VAL A 76 27.52 -32.51 11.83
CA VAL A 76 27.26 -31.82 10.56
C VAL A 76 28.40 -32.16 9.61
N GLY A 77 28.09 -32.97 8.60
CA GLY A 77 29.02 -33.29 7.54
C GLY A 77 28.41 -34.32 6.60
N TRP A 78 27.48 -33.88 5.72
CA TRP A 78 27.19 -34.52 4.42
C TRP A 78 26.14 -33.85 3.51
N ILE A 79 25.75 -32.57 3.69
CA ILE A 79 24.77 -31.91 2.79
C ILE A 79 25.42 -30.77 1.98
N ILE A 80 26.55 -31.06 1.33
CA ILE A 80 27.18 -30.15 0.34
C ILE A 80 27.20 -30.79 -1.08
N ALA A 81 26.79 -32.05 -1.23
CA ALA A 81 26.82 -32.75 -2.54
C ALA A 81 25.48 -32.81 -3.28
N GLY A 82 24.41 -32.18 -2.79
CA GLY A 82 23.06 -32.27 -3.39
C GLY A 82 22.59 -31.05 -4.19
N VAL A 83 23.20 -29.87 -3.98
CA VAL A 83 22.68 -28.60 -4.54
C VAL A 83 23.36 -28.21 -5.86
N ALA A 84 24.53 -28.78 -6.18
CA ALA A 84 25.23 -28.53 -7.44
C ALA A 84 24.61 -29.25 -8.66
N ALA A 85 23.74 -30.25 -8.45
CA ALA A 85 23.10 -31.00 -9.52
C ALA A 85 21.73 -30.43 -9.97
N LEU A 86 21.12 -29.53 -9.20
CA LEU A 86 19.85 -28.89 -9.54
C LEU A 86 20.01 -27.54 -10.27
N MET A 87 21.20 -26.93 -10.21
CA MET A 87 21.51 -25.67 -10.91
C MET A 87 21.80 -25.85 -12.42
N LEU A 88 21.99 -27.09 -12.92
CA LEU A 88 22.26 -27.36 -14.34
C LEU A 88 21.01 -27.67 -15.18
N ILE A 89 19.82 -27.75 -14.58
CA ILE A 89 18.57 -28.03 -15.31
C ILE A 89 17.75 -26.74 -15.58
N ALA A 90 18.05 -25.62 -14.91
CA ALA A 90 17.29 -24.38 -15.06
C ALA A 90 17.77 -23.44 -16.18
N PHE A 91 18.92 -23.70 -16.82
CA PHE A 91 19.50 -22.82 -17.86
C PHE A 91 19.47 -23.43 -19.28
N GLY A 92 18.52 -24.35 -19.54
CA GLY A 92 18.47 -25.14 -20.77
C GLY A 92 17.24 -24.95 -21.68
N PHE A 93 16.50 -23.84 -21.61
CA PHE A 93 15.37 -23.57 -22.52
C PHE A 93 15.30 -22.10 -22.97
N VAL A 94 16.34 -21.65 -23.67
CA VAL A 94 16.24 -20.52 -24.62
C VAL A 94 16.71 -21.02 -25.97
N ALA A 95 15.78 -21.58 -26.76
CA ALA A 95 15.73 -21.57 -28.23
C ALA A 95 14.89 -22.75 -28.75
N THR A 96 13.58 -22.55 -28.91
CA THR A 96 12.87 -23.19 -30.03
C THR A 96 11.59 -22.42 -30.34
N LYS A 97 11.64 -21.70 -31.46
CA LYS A 97 10.50 -21.15 -32.18
C LYS A 97 9.57 -22.30 -32.61
N LEU A 98 8.33 -22.38 -32.10
CA LEU A 98 7.30 -23.21 -32.76
C LEU A 98 5.84 -22.96 -32.34
N LEU A 99 5.45 -21.72 -32.05
CA LEU A 99 4.04 -21.34 -31.93
C LEU A 99 3.73 -20.13 -32.84
N ALA A 100 4.00 -20.32 -34.13
CA ALA A 100 3.32 -19.59 -35.20
C ALA A 100 2.27 -20.55 -35.81
N LYS A 101 1.15 -20.71 -35.12
CA LYS A 101 -0.05 -21.37 -35.66
C LYS A 101 -1.32 -20.82 -34.98
N SER A 102 -1.56 -19.53 -35.18
CA SER A 102 -2.90 -18.95 -35.18
C SER A 102 -3.05 -18.25 -36.53
N ALA A 103 -3.73 -18.91 -37.45
CA ALA A 103 -5.11 -18.57 -37.78
C ALA A 103 -5.18 -17.25 -38.56
N THR A 104 -4.74 -17.32 -39.82
CA THR A 104 -5.21 -16.47 -40.90
C THR A 104 -6.71 -16.71 -41.08
N ASN A 105 -7.54 -15.85 -40.47
CA ASN A 105 -8.94 -15.72 -40.83
C ASN A 105 -9.00 -14.89 -42.12
N ASP A 106 -8.98 -15.59 -43.25
CA ASP A 106 -9.33 -15.05 -44.55
C ASP A 106 -10.87 -15.12 -44.70
N PRO A 107 -11.60 -14.00 -44.81
CA PRO A 107 -13.06 -13.97 -44.85
C PRO A 107 -13.68 -14.41 -46.20
N SER A 108 -12.95 -15.12 -47.04
CA SER A 108 -13.31 -15.27 -48.47
C SER A 108 -13.71 -16.70 -48.89
N LYS A 109 -14.03 -17.60 -47.96
CA LYS A 109 -14.44 -18.99 -48.29
C LYS A 109 -15.59 -19.53 -47.42
N VAL A 110 -16.70 -18.81 -47.36
CA VAL A 110 -18.01 -19.41 -47.05
C VAL A 110 -19.11 -18.78 -47.93
N LEU A 111 -18.82 -18.66 -49.23
CA LEU A 111 -19.74 -18.20 -50.25
C LEU A 111 -19.60 -19.12 -51.46
N ALA A 112 -20.15 -20.34 -51.34
CA ALA A 112 -20.57 -21.17 -52.47
C ALA A 112 -21.17 -22.49 -51.95
N LYS A 113 -22.49 -22.52 -51.74
CA LYS A 113 -23.26 -23.69 -52.15
C LYS A 113 -24.66 -23.26 -52.59
N GLN A 114 -24.88 -23.42 -53.89
CA GLN A 114 -26.15 -23.47 -54.61
C GLN A 114 -27.23 -24.15 -53.76
N GLY A 115 -28.48 -23.70 -53.68
CA GLY A 115 -29.32 -23.25 -54.79
C GLY A 115 -29.98 -24.46 -55.46
N ALA A 116 -31.07 -24.97 -54.87
CA ALA A 116 -32.22 -25.61 -55.55
C ALA A 116 -33.14 -26.33 -54.54
N THR A 117 -34.34 -25.80 -54.33
CA THR A 117 -35.66 -26.44 -54.56
C THR A 117 -36.73 -25.91 -53.61
N SER A 118 -37.83 -25.53 -54.24
CA SER A 118 -39.09 -24.99 -53.73
C SER A 118 -39.98 -26.03 -53.06
N GLY A 119 -40.66 -25.63 -51.98
CA GLY A 119 -41.77 -26.34 -51.34
C GLY A 119 -42.53 -25.43 -50.36
N PRO A 120 -43.84 -25.59 -50.17
CA PRO A 120 -44.78 -24.48 -50.00
C PRO A 120 -44.93 -23.97 -48.56
N MET A 121 -45.19 -22.66 -48.51
CA MET A 121 -45.78 -21.83 -47.45
C MET A 121 -46.22 -22.53 -46.15
N LEU A 122 -45.58 -22.13 -45.05
CA LEU A 122 -46.26 -21.92 -43.78
C LEU A 122 -46.31 -20.41 -43.53
N GLN A 123 -47.41 -19.78 -43.92
CA GLN A 123 -47.73 -18.42 -43.47
C GLN A 123 -48.17 -18.50 -42.01
N VAL A 124 -47.26 -18.21 -41.08
CA VAL A 124 -47.63 -17.89 -39.70
C VAL A 124 -48.04 -16.43 -39.69
N THR A 125 -49.36 -16.23 -39.68
CA THR A 125 -50.03 -14.95 -39.53
C THR A 125 -49.70 -14.36 -38.16
N GLY A 126 -49.16 -13.14 -38.21
CA GLY A 126 -49.04 -12.09 -37.18
C GLY A 126 -49.33 -12.44 -35.71
N LYS A 127 -48.27 -12.35 -34.90
CA LYS A 127 -48.40 -11.69 -33.59
C LYS A 127 -47.52 -10.45 -33.67
N GLU A 128 -48.14 -9.28 -33.55
CA GLU A 128 -47.47 -7.98 -33.58
C GLU A 128 -46.20 -8.05 -32.75
N ALA A 129 -45.07 -7.74 -33.38
CA ALA A 129 -43.83 -7.54 -32.66
C ALA A 129 -44.11 -6.48 -31.59
N PRO A 130 -43.80 -6.71 -30.30
CA PRO A 130 -43.83 -5.64 -29.34
C PRO A 130 -42.88 -4.58 -29.89
N VAL A 131 -43.45 -3.45 -30.30
CA VAL A 131 -42.70 -2.27 -30.68
C VAL A 131 -41.72 -2.08 -29.55
N LEU A 132 -40.42 -2.11 -29.87
CA LEU A 132 -39.38 -1.66 -28.96
C LEU A 132 -39.71 -0.18 -28.73
N GLY A 133 -40.59 0.08 -27.77
CA GLY A 133 -40.66 1.30 -27.02
C GLY A 133 -39.33 1.39 -26.31
N GLN A 134 -38.31 1.73 -27.09
CA GLN A 134 -37.13 2.43 -26.64
C GLN A 134 -37.73 3.68 -26.01
N THR A 135 -38.07 3.55 -24.75
CA THR A 135 -37.91 4.61 -23.77
C THR A 135 -36.44 4.97 -23.88
N ALA A 136 -36.11 5.76 -24.91
CA ALA A 136 -34.86 6.44 -25.04
C ALA A 136 -34.84 7.33 -23.83
N LYS A 137 -34.30 6.78 -22.74
CA LYS A 137 -34.09 7.44 -21.47
C LYS A 137 -33.29 8.66 -21.87
N VAL A 138 -33.97 9.82 -21.89
CA VAL A 138 -33.36 11.08 -22.26
C VAL A 138 -32.04 11.12 -21.50
N PRO A 139 -30.88 11.22 -22.19
CA PRO A 139 -29.59 11.18 -21.51
C PRO A 139 -29.65 12.18 -20.38
N THR A 140 -29.67 11.67 -19.15
CA THR A 140 -29.63 12.54 -17.99
C THR A 140 -28.23 13.13 -18.05
N GLU A 141 -28.15 14.41 -18.38
CA GLU A 141 -26.88 15.09 -18.44
C GLU A 141 -26.28 15.10 -17.02
N MET A 142 -25.01 14.77 -16.92
CA MET A 142 -24.31 14.73 -15.64
C MET A 142 -24.28 16.15 -15.07
N PRO A 143 -24.76 16.37 -13.84
CA PRO A 143 -24.66 17.66 -13.18
C PRO A 143 -23.23 18.19 -13.14
N ASP A 144 -23.05 19.49 -13.34
CA ASP A 144 -21.73 20.13 -13.41
C ASP A 144 -20.93 20.03 -12.10
N ASP A 145 -21.60 19.92 -10.95
CA ASP A 145 -20.98 19.68 -9.64
C ASP A 145 -20.41 18.26 -9.53
N VAL A 146 -21.15 17.24 -9.98
CA VAL A 146 -20.69 15.85 -10.06
C VAL A 146 -19.48 15.73 -10.98
N LEU A 147 -19.55 16.34 -12.18
CA LEU A 147 -18.45 16.29 -13.13
C LEU A 147 -17.18 16.96 -12.56
N ARG A 148 -17.31 18.15 -11.98
CA ARG A 148 -16.17 18.88 -11.37
C ARG A 148 -15.58 18.11 -10.19
N TRP A 149 -16.42 17.48 -9.36
CA TRP A 149 -15.94 16.65 -8.27
C TRP A 149 -15.18 15.41 -8.76
N LEU A 150 -15.67 14.72 -9.79
CA LEU A 150 -14.96 13.59 -10.39
C LEU A 150 -13.62 14.00 -11.03
N GLN A 151 -13.54 15.20 -11.62
CA GLN A 151 -12.28 15.76 -12.12
C GLN A 151 -11.30 16.09 -10.99
N HIS A 152 -11.80 16.61 -9.87
CA HIS A 152 -10.99 16.79 -8.66
C HIS A 152 -10.46 15.44 -8.16
N LEU A 153 -11.32 14.43 -8.08
CA LEU A 153 -10.93 13.07 -7.68
C LEU A 153 -9.84 12.48 -8.61
N GLU A 154 -9.97 12.65 -9.92
CA GLU A 154 -8.95 12.23 -10.89
C GLU A 154 -7.59 12.90 -10.63
N ARG A 155 -7.59 14.20 -10.33
CA ARG A 155 -6.38 14.95 -10.04
C ARG A 155 -5.71 14.45 -8.75
N ILE A 156 -6.48 14.22 -7.71
CA ILE A 156 -6.00 13.64 -6.44
C ILE A 156 -5.45 12.23 -6.69
N GLU A 157 -6.12 11.42 -7.50
CA GLU A 157 -5.64 10.06 -7.84
C GLU A 157 -4.29 10.07 -8.57
N LYS A 158 -4.11 10.99 -9.51
CA LYS A 158 -2.82 11.16 -10.19
C LYS A 158 -1.71 11.57 -9.21
N GLN A 159 -2.01 12.46 -8.26
CA GLN A 159 -1.05 12.87 -7.22
C GLN A 159 -0.74 11.72 -6.26
N ARG A 160 -1.77 10.99 -5.78
CA ARG A 160 -1.65 9.78 -4.97
C ARG A 160 -0.74 8.76 -5.63
N GLY A 161 -1.03 8.43 -6.89
CA GLY A 161 -0.23 7.47 -7.65
C GLY A 161 1.21 7.92 -7.87
N LYS A 162 1.45 9.22 -8.03
CA LYS A 162 2.82 9.77 -8.11
C LYS A 162 3.56 9.58 -6.78
N LEU A 163 2.95 9.96 -5.65
CA LEU A 163 3.57 9.86 -4.33
C LEU A 163 3.85 8.41 -3.94
N ALA A 164 2.91 7.50 -4.21
CA ALA A 164 3.09 6.09 -3.92
C ALA A 164 4.24 5.46 -4.75
N ARG A 165 4.35 5.78 -6.04
CA ARG A 165 5.47 5.32 -6.88
C ARG A 165 6.81 5.88 -6.41
N GLN A 166 6.85 7.13 -5.94
CA GLN A 166 8.06 7.73 -5.38
C GLN A 166 8.50 6.99 -4.12
N GLY A 167 7.58 6.75 -3.17
CA GLY A 167 7.88 5.98 -1.96
C GLY A 167 8.35 4.54 -2.24
N LEU A 168 7.74 3.86 -3.22
CA LEU A 168 8.17 2.52 -3.63
C LEU A 168 9.56 2.52 -4.30
N SER A 169 9.87 3.57 -5.06
CA SER A 169 11.18 3.69 -5.72
C SER A 169 12.30 3.88 -4.69
N ASP A 170 12.06 4.71 -3.67
CA ASP A 170 13.00 4.92 -2.56
C ASP A 170 13.23 3.62 -1.77
N LEU A 171 12.16 2.86 -1.51
CA LEU A 171 12.25 1.54 -0.88
C LEU A 171 13.07 0.56 -1.71
N MET A 172 12.91 0.55 -3.04
CA MET A 172 13.64 -0.37 -3.91
C MET A 172 15.14 -0.05 -3.96
N VAL A 173 15.50 1.24 -3.99
CA VAL A 173 16.90 1.68 -3.87
C VAL A 173 17.49 1.22 -2.53
N MET A 174 16.72 1.34 -1.45
CA MET A 174 17.14 0.88 -0.14
C MET A 174 17.36 -0.64 -0.11
N ALA A 175 16.39 -1.42 -0.60
CA ALA A 175 16.48 -2.88 -0.62
C ALA A 175 17.72 -3.36 -1.39
N GLN A 176 18.04 -2.71 -2.51
CA GLN A 176 19.27 -2.98 -3.26
C GLN A 176 20.52 -2.62 -2.44
N SER A 177 20.55 -1.43 -1.81
CA SER A 177 21.70 -1.03 -0.98
C SER A 177 21.93 -1.97 0.21
N ALA A 178 20.86 -2.47 0.83
CA ALA A 178 20.92 -3.42 1.94
C ALA A 178 21.40 -4.80 1.49
N GLN A 179 21.01 -5.25 0.30
CA GLN A 179 21.42 -6.53 -0.27
C GLN A 179 22.90 -6.55 -0.65
N PHE A 180 23.40 -5.47 -1.25
CA PHE A 180 24.77 -5.41 -1.77
C PHE A 180 25.77 -4.76 -0.80
N GLY A 181 25.31 -4.29 0.37
CA GLY A 181 26.15 -3.64 1.39
C GLY A 181 26.89 -2.40 0.88
N THR A 182 26.52 -1.89 -0.29
CA THR A 182 27.19 -0.81 -1.01
C THR A 182 26.11 0.10 -1.59
N ASP A 183 26.23 1.40 -1.33
CA ASP A 183 25.33 2.40 -1.92
C ASP A 183 25.56 2.41 -3.45
N LEU A 184 24.49 2.59 -4.25
CA LEU A 184 24.61 2.62 -5.72
C LEU A 184 25.55 3.75 -6.18
N ASP A 185 25.62 4.84 -5.42
CA ASP A 185 26.57 5.92 -5.66
C ASP A 185 28.01 5.52 -5.31
N SER A 186 28.22 4.62 -4.34
CA SER A 186 29.53 4.01 -4.09
C SER A 186 29.95 3.11 -5.26
N LEU A 187 29.03 2.30 -5.79
CA LEU A 187 29.27 1.50 -6.99
C LEU A 187 29.58 2.37 -8.21
N LYS A 188 28.90 3.51 -8.34
CA LYS A 188 29.14 4.48 -9.41
C LYS A 188 30.50 5.17 -9.25
N SER A 189 30.88 5.58 -8.03
CA SER A 189 32.19 6.12 -7.70
C SER A 189 33.32 5.11 -7.99
N LEU A 190 33.14 3.85 -7.58
CA LEU A 190 34.04 2.73 -7.89
C LEU A 190 34.15 2.48 -9.39
N ALA A 191 33.04 2.63 -10.14
CA ALA A 191 33.01 2.46 -11.58
C ALA A 191 33.62 3.66 -12.34
N THR A 192 33.50 4.88 -11.82
CA THR A 192 34.08 6.08 -12.45
C THR A 192 35.54 6.32 -12.06
N GLY A 193 36.05 5.63 -11.03
CA GLY A 193 37.45 5.70 -10.61
C GLY A 193 37.88 7.09 -10.14
N ASP A 194 36.93 7.89 -9.64
CA ASP A 194 37.17 9.26 -9.18
C ASP A 194 37.56 9.23 -7.69
N PRO A 195 38.85 9.47 -7.35
CA PRO A 195 39.34 9.40 -5.98
C PRO A 195 38.95 10.62 -5.12
N ASP A 196 38.42 11.69 -5.74
CA ASP A 196 38.03 12.93 -5.06
C ASP A 196 36.50 13.06 -4.92
N ALA A 197 35.75 12.00 -5.26
CA ALA A 197 34.31 11.98 -5.08
C ALA A 197 33.97 12.12 -3.58
N PRO A 198 33.05 13.04 -3.20
CA PRO A 198 32.64 13.19 -1.81
C PRO A 198 32.07 11.88 -1.27
N ASP A 199 32.37 11.58 0.00
CA ASP A 199 31.87 10.37 0.67
C ASP A 199 30.35 10.26 0.44
N PRO A 200 29.87 9.14 -0.11
CA PRO A 200 28.47 8.99 -0.44
C PRO A 200 27.66 9.10 0.85
N THR A 201 26.69 10.01 0.84
CA THR A 201 25.73 10.13 1.94
C THR A 201 25.04 8.79 2.11
N PRO A 202 25.04 8.19 3.31
CA PRO A 202 24.40 6.90 3.55
C PRO A 202 22.97 6.92 3.00
N ALA A 203 22.57 5.87 2.28
CA ALA A 203 21.22 5.79 1.68
C ALA A 203 20.11 6.10 2.70
N ALA A 204 20.33 5.73 3.97
CA ALA A 204 19.42 6.02 5.06
C ALA A 204 19.28 7.52 5.40
N ASP A 205 20.31 8.36 5.19
CA ASP A 205 20.22 9.82 5.37
C ASP A 205 19.37 10.47 4.27
N LYS A 206 19.58 10.07 3.01
CA LYS A 206 18.75 10.53 1.88
C LYS A 206 17.28 10.18 2.09
N ILE A 207 17.01 8.97 2.57
CA ILE A 207 15.64 8.52 2.82
C ILE A 207 15.04 9.22 4.06
N ALA A 208 15.82 9.45 5.11
CA ALA A 208 15.33 10.20 6.27
C ALA A 208 14.92 11.63 5.90
N GLU A 209 15.65 12.28 4.99
CA GLU A 209 15.28 13.60 4.46
C GLU A 209 14.04 13.52 3.53
N SER A 210 13.98 12.51 2.66
CA SER A 210 12.80 12.28 1.78
C SER A 210 11.54 11.93 2.57
N ASN A 211 11.67 11.30 3.74
CA ASN A 211 10.56 10.93 4.62
C ASN A 211 9.78 12.15 5.13
N VAL A 212 10.47 13.23 5.52
CA VAL A 212 9.80 14.46 5.99
C VAL A 212 8.99 15.09 4.86
N GLY A 213 9.56 15.15 3.66
CA GLY A 213 8.88 15.63 2.46
C GLY A 213 7.67 14.76 2.09
N THR A 214 7.82 13.44 2.16
CA THR A 214 6.78 12.48 1.80
C THR A 214 5.59 12.53 2.76
N LYS A 215 5.83 12.54 4.09
CA LYS A 215 4.75 12.67 5.08
C LYS A 215 3.98 13.98 4.89
N LYS A 216 4.71 15.08 4.65
CA LYS A 216 4.09 16.37 4.35
C LYS A 216 3.27 16.30 3.06
N ALA A 217 3.79 15.70 1.99
CA ALA A 217 3.08 15.60 0.73
C ALA A 217 1.78 14.78 0.83
N TRP A 218 1.77 13.70 1.63
CA TRP A 218 0.55 12.93 1.93
C TRP A 218 -0.46 13.74 2.74
N SER A 219 0.00 14.48 3.75
CA SER A 219 -0.86 15.38 4.51
C SER A 219 -1.46 16.48 3.63
N ASP A 220 -0.64 17.08 2.76
CA ASP A 220 -1.10 18.12 1.83
C ASP A 220 -2.10 17.55 0.83
N LEU A 221 -1.89 16.33 0.33
CA LEU A 221 -2.82 15.61 -0.54
C LEU A 221 -4.18 15.39 0.14
N ARG A 222 -4.18 15.00 1.43
CA ARG A 222 -5.42 14.79 2.19
C ARG A 222 -6.21 16.09 2.35
N VAL A 223 -5.51 17.17 2.72
CA VAL A 223 -6.11 18.51 2.84
C VAL A 223 -6.68 18.99 1.50
N ASP A 224 -5.95 18.75 0.41
CA ASP A 224 -6.40 19.10 -0.93
C ASP A 224 -7.64 18.28 -1.35
N PHE A 225 -7.68 16.99 -1.04
CA PHE A 225 -8.88 16.18 -1.25
C PHE A 225 -10.10 16.74 -0.51
N ASP A 226 -9.94 17.11 0.77
CA ASP A 226 -11.02 17.67 1.60
C ASP A 226 -11.42 19.11 1.23
N SER A 227 -10.59 19.82 0.47
CA SER A 227 -10.86 21.21 0.07
C SER A 227 -12.07 21.37 -0.86
N TYR A 228 -12.50 20.28 -1.51
CA TYR A 228 -13.62 20.28 -2.45
C TYR A 228 -14.71 19.29 -1.99
N PRO A 229 -15.78 19.76 -1.32
CA PRO A 229 -16.78 18.88 -0.71
C PRO A 229 -17.56 18.09 -1.78
N PRO A 230 -17.85 16.80 -1.53
CA PRO A 230 -18.59 15.97 -2.47
C PRO A 230 -20.06 16.36 -2.58
N PRO A 231 -20.66 16.32 -3.78
CA PRO A 231 -22.11 16.36 -3.92
C PRO A 231 -22.73 15.08 -3.33
N ALA A 232 -24.02 15.14 -2.97
CA ALA A 232 -24.71 14.06 -2.25
C ALA A 232 -24.57 12.69 -2.94
N GLU A 233 -24.57 12.66 -4.27
CA GLU A 233 -24.41 11.42 -5.04
C GLU A 233 -23.01 10.79 -4.93
N CYS A 234 -22.00 11.60 -4.67
CA CYS A 234 -20.59 11.19 -4.62
C CYS A 234 -20.11 10.91 -3.18
N GLN A 235 -20.94 11.12 -2.15
CA GLN A 235 -20.54 10.96 -0.75
C GLN A 235 -19.99 9.56 -0.46
N THR A 236 -20.60 8.52 -1.03
CA THR A 236 -20.16 7.12 -0.83
C THR A 236 -18.84 6.80 -1.53
N ILE A 237 -18.51 7.52 -2.61
CA ILE A 237 -17.21 7.46 -3.29
C ILE A 237 -16.17 8.18 -2.42
N ALA A 238 -16.50 9.39 -1.97
CA ALA A 238 -15.61 10.19 -1.12
C ALA A 238 -15.21 9.45 0.15
N ASN A 239 -16.16 8.78 0.81
CA ASN A 239 -15.89 8.01 2.02
C ASN A 239 -14.96 6.81 1.77
N SER A 240 -15.23 6.01 0.73
CA SER A 240 -14.37 4.87 0.38
C SER A 240 -12.97 5.31 -0.07
N TYR A 241 -12.90 6.38 -0.86
CA TYR A 241 -11.64 6.91 -1.34
C TYR A 241 -10.81 7.56 -0.23
N GLY A 242 -11.46 8.31 0.66
CA GLY A 242 -10.82 8.92 1.83
C GLY A 242 -10.18 7.85 2.71
N HIS A 243 -10.88 6.74 2.94
CA HIS A 243 -10.30 5.62 3.68
C HIS A 243 -9.13 4.97 2.92
N ALA A 244 -9.24 4.76 1.60
CA ALA A 244 -8.11 4.28 0.80
C ALA A 244 -6.89 5.22 0.87
N LEU A 245 -7.11 6.55 0.87
CA LEU A 245 -6.06 7.56 1.02
C LEU A 245 -5.41 7.48 2.40
N ASP A 246 -6.20 7.39 3.46
CA ASP A 246 -5.74 7.34 4.84
C ASP A 246 -4.90 6.07 5.10
N GLU A 247 -5.38 4.90 4.67
CA GLU A 247 -4.66 3.63 4.80
C GLU A 247 -3.37 3.61 3.96
N THR A 248 -3.40 4.11 2.72
CA THR A 248 -2.19 4.18 1.88
C THR A 248 -1.15 5.13 2.48
N GLY A 249 -1.59 6.30 2.97
CA GLY A 249 -0.72 7.29 3.61
C GLY A 249 -0.11 6.77 4.92
N ALA A 250 -0.89 6.04 5.73
CA ALA A 250 -0.42 5.38 6.95
C ALA A 250 0.63 4.31 6.62
N MET A 251 0.34 3.42 5.66
CA MET A 251 1.28 2.37 5.24
C MET A 251 2.62 2.94 4.76
N ILE A 252 2.61 3.97 3.90
CA ILE A 252 3.84 4.60 3.42
C ILE A 252 4.59 5.30 4.55
N THR A 253 3.86 5.92 5.48
CA THR A 253 4.47 6.53 6.67
C THR A 253 5.14 5.49 7.55
N ASP A 254 4.51 4.32 7.74
CA ASP A 254 5.06 3.22 8.51
C ASP A 254 6.29 2.58 7.85
N ILE A 255 6.29 2.44 6.52
CA ILE A 255 7.45 2.03 5.72
C ILE A 255 8.59 3.02 5.94
N ASN A 256 8.32 4.31 5.76
CA ASN A 256 9.30 5.38 5.92
C ASN A 256 9.90 5.39 7.34
N ASP A 257 9.08 5.17 8.37
CA ASP A 257 9.54 5.06 9.76
C ASP A 257 10.38 3.80 10.00
N ALA A 258 10.02 2.68 9.39
CA ALA A 258 10.84 1.46 9.43
C ALA A 258 12.22 1.71 8.79
N ILE A 259 12.26 2.41 7.66
CA ILE A 259 13.50 2.76 6.98
C ILE A 259 14.34 3.72 7.83
N ALA A 260 13.74 4.76 8.41
CA ALA A 260 14.46 5.67 9.29
C ALA A 260 15.08 4.94 10.48
N GLN A 261 14.37 3.95 11.04
CA GLN A 261 14.84 3.11 12.15
C GLN A 261 15.95 2.13 11.72
N SER A 262 16.10 1.82 10.43
CA SER A 262 17.12 0.87 9.96
C SER A 262 18.55 1.38 10.19
N LYS A 263 18.74 2.68 10.45
CA LYS A 263 20.04 3.25 10.86
C LYS A 263 20.53 2.64 12.16
N ASP A 264 19.60 2.40 13.08
CA ASP A 264 19.89 1.87 14.41
C ASP A 264 19.77 0.35 14.44
N ASP A 265 18.75 -0.21 13.76
CA ASP A 265 18.49 -1.65 13.72
C ASP A 265 17.84 -2.10 12.40
N VAL A 266 18.66 -2.61 11.49
CA VAL A 266 18.23 -3.16 10.20
C VAL A 266 17.27 -4.35 10.38
N ASN A 267 17.48 -5.21 11.39
CA ASN A 267 16.66 -6.41 11.57
C ASN A 267 15.25 -6.05 12.07
N ALA A 268 15.14 -5.07 12.96
CA ALA A 268 13.85 -4.54 13.42
C ALA A 268 13.08 -3.87 12.28
N ALA A 269 13.76 -3.08 11.45
CA ALA A 269 13.19 -2.44 10.26
C ALA A 269 12.66 -3.49 9.27
N LEU A 270 13.47 -4.49 8.92
CA LEU A 270 13.06 -5.58 8.04
C LEU A 270 11.87 -6.35 8.60
N LYS A 271 11.88 -6.69 9.89
CA LYS A 271 10.75 -7.36 10.54
C LYS A 271 9.46 -6.55 10.46
N LYS A 272 9.53 -5.22 10.64
CA LYS A 272 8.38 -4.32 10.49
C LYS A 272 7.88 -4.32 9.04
N LEU A 273 8.78 -4.21 8.06
CA LEU A 273 8.44 -4.25 6.63
C LEU A 273 7.77 -5.58 6.23
N TYR A 274 8.33 -6.72 6.63
CA TYR A 274 7.73 -8.03 6.36
C TYR A 274 6.38 -8.22 7.05
N GLY A 275 6.21 -7.68 8.27
CA GLY A 275 4.93 -7.71 8.97
C GLY A 275 3.82 -6.96 8.23
N MET A 276 4.18 -5.93 7.45
CA MET A 276 3.24 -5.12 6.65
C MET A 276 2.90 -5.73 5.29
N GLN A 277 3.57 -6.81 4.87
CA GLN A 277 3.31 -7.43 3.57
C GLN A 277 1.88 -7.98 3.45
N HIS A 278 1.21 -8.27 4.57
CA HIS A 278 -0.13 -8.85 4.60
C HIS A 278 -1.26 -7.84 4.85
N THR A 279 -0.95 -6.57 5.12
CA THR A 279 -1.95 -5.51 5.37
C THR A 279 -2.48 -4.86 4.11
N SER A 280 -2.05 -5.31 2.93
CA SER A 280 -2.44 -4.74 1.63
C SER A 280 -3.88 -5.03 1.19
N GLY A 281 -4.47 -6.14 1.65
CA GLY A 281 -5.77 -6.61 1.15
C GLY A 281 -6.90 -5.60 1.36
N ASP A 282 -6.84 -4.82 2.44
CA ASP A 282 -7.85 -3.81 2.74
C ASP A 282 -7.72 -2.60 1.81
N ILE A 283 -6.49 -2.13 1.51
CA ILE A 283 -6.24 -1.01 0.59
C ILE A 283 -6.76 -1.35 -0.81
N ASP A 284 -6.46 -2.56 -1.31
CA ASP A 284 -6.87 -3.02 -2.63
C ASP A 284 -8.41 -3.05 -2.73
N LYS A 285 -9.08 -3.50 -1.66
CA LYS A 285 -10.55 -3.52 -1.57
C LYS A 285 -11.14 -2.13 -1.68
N PHE A 286 -10.66 -1.15 -0.91
CA PHE A 286 -11.22 0.21 -0.97
C PHE A 286 -10.91 0.92 -2.29
N GLY A 287 -9.76 0.63 -2.90
CA GLY A 287 -9.43 1.11 -4.25
C GLY A 287 -10.42 0.59 -5.29
N SER A 288 -10.65 -0.73 -5.31
CA SER A 288 -11.61 -1.38 -6.22
C SER A 288 -13.04 -0.88 -5.99
N GLU A 289 -13.50 -0.85 -4.74
CA GLU A 289 -14.85 -0.38 -4.39
C GLU A 289 -15.08 1.07 -4.84
N THR A 290 -14.05 1.92 -4.72
CA THR A 290 -14.15 3.30 -5.20
C THR A 290 -14.25 3.35 -6.73
N ASP A 291 -13.42 2.58 -7.44
CA ASP A 291 -13.44 2.53 -8.90
C ASP A 291 -14.78 2.04 -9.47
N ASP A 292 -15.36 1.01 -8.84
CA ASP A 292 -16.68 0.48 -9.19
C ASP A 292 -17.80 1.51 -8.97
N LYS A 293 -17.73 2.27 -7.88
CA LYS A 293 -18.71 3.34 -7.62
C LYS A 293 -18.56 4.51 -8.61
N VAL A 294 -17.34 4.89 -8.98
CA VAL A 294 -17.10 5.90 -10.04
C VAL A 294 -17.70 5.40 -11.36
N LYS A 295 -17.46 4.14 -11.71
CA LYS A 295 -18.04 3.51 -12.89
C LYS A 295 -19.58 3.55 -12.87
N ALA A 296 -20.20 3.21 -11.74
CA ALA A 296 -21.65 3.25 -11.59
C ALA A 296 -22.23 4.67 -11.77
N ILE A 297 -21.55 5.71 -11.28
CA ILE A 297 -21.96 7.10 -11.52
C ILE A 297 -21.81 7.46 -13.00
N CYS A 298 -20.69 7.14 -13.62
CA CYS A 298 -20.48 7.38 -15.05
C CYS A 298 -21.57 6.70 -15.90
N GLU A 299 -21.89 5.44 -15.61
CA GLU A 299 -22.94 4.67 -16.30
C GLU A 299 -24.35 5.25 -16.09
N LYS A 300 -24.67 5.72 -14.88
CA LYS A 300 -25.95 6.38 -14.57
C LYS A 300 -26.23 7.56 -15.50
N TYR A 301 -25.20 8.32 -15.86
CA TYR A 301 -25.29 9.48 -16.75
C TYR A 301 -24.88 9.19 -18.21
N ASN A 302 -24.75 7.91 -18.58
CA ASN A 302 -24.34 7.48 -19.92
C ASN A 302 -23.01 8.12 -20.39
N LYS A 303 -22.08 8.34 -19.46
CA LYS A 303 -20.72 8.83 -19.71
C LYS A 303 -19.74 7.66 -19.64
N ARG A 304 -18.75 7.65 -20.53
CA ARG A 304 -17.63 6.70 -20.43
C ARG A 304 -16.72 7.13 -19.27
N LYS A 305 -16.37 6.19 -18.38
CA LYS A 305 -15.34 6.41 -17.36
C LYS A 305 -14.00 6.76 -18.02
N TRP A 306 -13.36 7.85 -17.61
CA TRP A 306 -12.11 8.36 -18.24
C TRP A 306 -10.86 8.23 -17.36
N PHE A 307 -11.01 7.78 -16.12
CA PHE A 307 -9.89 7.49 -15.22
C PHE A 307 -10.20 6.23 -14.39
N SER A 308 -9.17 5.70 -13.73
CA SER A 308 -9.28 4.53 -12.86
C SER A 308 -8.64 4.82 -11.52
N ILE A 309 -9.23 4.31 -10.45
CA ILE A 309 -8.59 4.32 -9.13
C ILE A 309 -7.67 3.10 -9.05
N SER A 310 -6.39 3.32 -8.82
CA SER A 310 -5.43 2.22 -8.68
C SER A 310 -5.67 1.47 -7.37
N SER A 311 -5.82 0.15 -7.44
CA SER A 311 -5.82 -0.74 -6.27
C SER A 311 -4.42 -1.30 -5.98
N ASP A 312 -3.51 -1.34 -6.96
CA ASP A 312 -2.27 -2.13 -6.90
C ASP A 312 -1.15 -1.60 -5.98
N PHE A 313 -1.43 -0.72 -5.03
CA PHE A 313 -0.40 -0.26 -4.10
C PHE A 313 -0.04 -1.30 -3.05
N GLY A 314 -0.96 -2.23 -2.79
CA GLY A 314 -0.76 -3.35 -1.89
C GLY A 314 -0.42 -4.68 -2.57
N ASN A 315 -0.52 -4.75 -3.90
CA ASN A 315 -0.37 -6.00 -4.61
C ASN A 315 1.03 -6.58 -4.36
N SER A 316 1.03 -7.71 -3.65
CA SER A 316 2.17 -8.41 -3.07
C SER A 316 3.25 -8.81 -4.08
N ASN A 317 3.05 -8.63 -5.38
CA ASN A 317 4.03 -8.95 -6.42
C ASN A 317 5.32 -8.13 -6.30
N ILE A 318 5.25 -6.84 -5.92
CA ILE A 318 6.47 -6.03 -5.69
C ILE A 318 7.24 -6.57 -4.48
N PHE A 319 6.57 -6.82 -3.35
CA PHE A 319 7.22 -7.36 -2.15
C PHE A 319 7.62 -8.84 -2.29
N GLN A 320 6.90 -9.64 -3.09
CA GLN A 320 7.28 -11.01 -3.43
C GLN A 320 8.54 -11.05 -4.29
N SER A 321 8.74 -10.08 -5.20
CA SER A 321 9.99 -9.97 -5.94
C SER A 321 11.19 -9.74 -5.03
N LEU A 322 10.98 -9.13 -3.86
CA LEU A 322 12.00 -8.90 -2.84
C LEU A 322 12.18 -10.09 -1.88
N GLY A 323 11.13 -10.90 -1.67
CA GLY A 323 11.16 -12.08 -0.78
C GLY A 323 11.57 -13.40 -1.45
N GLY A 324 11.62 -13.46 -2.79
CA GLY A 324 11.90 -14.69 -3.56
C GLY A 324 13.38 -15.07 -3.71
N LEU A 325 14.28 -14.52 -2.89
CA LEU A 325 15.73 -14.72 -2.99
C LEU A 325 16.33 -15.58 -1.86
N HIS A 326 15.52 -16.40 -1.18
CA HIS A 326 15.98 -17.40 -0.20
C HIS A 326 16.02 -18.82 -0.78
#